data_AF-S6D9K2-F1
#
_entry.id   AF-S6D9K2-F1
#
_cell.length_a   1.000
_cell.length_b   1.000
_cell.length_c   1.000
_cell.angle_alpha   90.00
_cell.angle_beta   90.00
_cell.angle_gamma   90.00
#
_symmetry.space_group_name_H-M   'P 1'
#
loop_
_entity.id
_entity.type
_entity.pdbx_description
1 polymer ?
#
loop_
_entity_poly.entity_id
_entity_poly.type
_entity_poly.pdbx_seq_one_letter_code
_entity_poly.pdbx_strand_id
1 'polypeptide(L)'
;MFEKLLVVVLVMHMAPSLIQAKLVQMVIPTEPPPPPPTLRYYIAYQRCPRVHSAKGYLLPYIQIDRLQNPCMFSGESITITDSIINVTNTDLHLVSKNITLIGNLFDGHNQVIRIFADNMKLHNNQFVGQNRTYEAVGVNIYLSHNSHKGHTSTFKVTAPYIKEVTNMHVGNDQYHNLTGVALSEIRNEYPEKLWLYQRAGLVIANTGNVHYQKEFSIERDTCMYTGYNQNHNLYATNVKEHKNFFTGENQIHRETGKNVTTTMNWYVGDKIHTINGVDKPDDTW
;
A
#
# COMPACT_ATOMS: atom_id res chain seq x y z
N MET A 1 49.49 -55.43 -42.52
CA MET A 1 49.91 -54.09 -42.04
C MET A 1 49.64 -54.04 -40.54
N PHE A 2 50.64 -53.58 -39.79
CA PHE A 2 50.62 -53.11 -38.40
C PHE A 2 49.37 -52.23 -38.09
N GLU A 3 48.85 -51.99 -36.89
CA GLU A 3 49.45 -51.83 -35.56
C GLU A 3 48.35 -51.61 -34.48
N LYS A 4 48.54 -52.20 -33.28
CA LYS A 4 48.32 -51.68 -31.89
C LYS A 4 47.05 -50.94 -31.39
N LEU A 5 46.85 -51.14 -30.06
CA LEU A 5 46.23 -50.31 -28.99
C LEU A 5 44.69 -50.41 -28.81
N LEU A 6 44.13 -51.11 -27.83
CA LEU A 6 44.10 -50.96 -26.34
C LEU A 6 43.19 -49.81 -25.85
N VAL A 7 41.99 -50.11 -25.33
CA VAL A 7 41.35 -49.39 -24.19
C VAL A 7 40.41 -50.33 -23.39
N VAL A 8 40.89 -50.72 -22.21
CA VAL A 8 40.23 -50.86 -20.90
C VAL A 8 38.72 -51.19 -20.86
N VAL A 9 38.40 -52.43 -20.45
CA VAL A 9 37.12 -52.81 -19.85
C VAL A 9 37.23 -52.63 -18.33
N LEU A 10 36.63 -51.57 -17.78
CA LEU A 10 36.45 -51.43 -16.34
C LEU A 10 35.05 -51.93 -15.97
N VAL A 11 35.01 -53.08 -15.31
CA VAL A 11 33.83 -53.65 -14.66
C VAL A 11 33.57 -52.84 -13.39
N MET A 12 32.43 -52.16 -13.30
CA MET A 12 31.88 -51.71 -12.03
C MET A 12 30.57 -52.44 -11.74
N HIS A 13 30.65 -53.32 -10.74
CA HIS A 13 29.53 -53.99 -10.11
C HIS A 13 28.57 -52.96 -9.51
N MET A 14 27.31 -52.97 -9.98
CA MET A 14 26.21 -52.36 -9.23
C MET A 14 25.63 -53.42 -8.28
N ALA A 15 25.97 -53.32 -7.01
CA ALA A 15 25.23 -53.99 -5.93
C ALA A 15 24.00 -53.12 -5.57
N PRO A 16 22.80 -53.68 -5.39
CA PRO A 16 21.66 -52.93 -4.91
C PRO A 16 21.79 -52.69 -3.40
N SER A 17 22.07 -51.45 -3.00
CA SER A 17 21.99 -51.04 -1.60
C SER A 17 20.54 -50.93 -1.16
N LEU A 18 20.11 -51.83 -0.26
CA LEU A 18 18.91 -51.66 0.56
C LEU A 18 19.02 -50.32 1.31
N ILE A 19 18.22 -49.33 0.92
CA ILE A 19 18.00 -48.13 1.71
C ILE A 19 16.92 -48.47 2.75
N GLN A 20 17.33 -48.71 3.99
CA GLN A 20 16.42 -48.70 5.13
C GLN A 20 15.87 -47.29 5.29
N ALA A 21 14.58 -47.11 5.00
CA ALA A 21 13.83 -45.90 5.33
C ALA A 21 13.76 -45.78 6.86
N LYS A 22 14.62 -44.94 7.43
CA LYS A 22 14.54 -44.52 8.83
C LYS A 22 13.35 -43.57 8.94
N LEU A 23 12.25 -44.04 9.51
CA LEU A 23 11.06 -43.25 9.79
C LEU A 23 11.46 -42.15 10.80
N VAL A 24 11.81 -40.97 10.31
CA VAL A 24 11.95 -39.78 11.14
C VAL A 24 10.54 -39.38 11.54
N GLN A 25 10.17 -39.61 12.81
CA GLN A 25 9.00 -38.98 13.39
C GLN A 25 9.19 -37.47 13.26
N MET A 26 8.49 -36.86 12.31
CA MET A 26 8.33 -35.41 12.26
C MET A 26 7.64 -35.00 13.55
N VAL A 27 8.40 -34.41 14.47
CA VAL A 27 7.85 -33.65 15.58
C VAL A 27 7.13 -32.48 14.94
N ILE A 28 5.80 -32.56 14.86
CA ILE A 28 4.94 -31.46 14.44
C ILE A 28 5.26 -30.32 15.42
N PRO A 29 5.77 -29.17 14.95
CA PRO A 29 5.97 -28.01 15.82
C PRO A 29 4.60 -27.69 16.43
N THR A 30 4.48 -27.85 17.74
CA THR A 30 3.30 -27.36 18.46
C THR A 30 3.25 -25.86 18.23
N GLU A 31 2.23 -25.39 17.50
CA GLU A 31 2.03 -23.96 17.30
C GLU A 31 2.04 -23.28 18.67
N PRO A 32 2.76 -22.15 18.82
CA PRO A 32 2.73 -21.40 20.05
C PRO A 32 1.26 -21.07 20.38
N PRO A 33 0.87 -21.12 21.67
CA PRO A 33 -0.48 -20.76 22.05
C PRO A 33 -0.80 -19.36 21.49
N PRO A 34 -2.02 -19.15 20.97
CA PRO A 34 -2.40 -17.85 20.45
C PRO A 34 -2.15 -16.78 21.52
N PRO A 35 -1.60 -15.62 21.16
CA PRO A 35 -1.37 -14.56 22.12
C PRO A 35 -2.68 -14.20 22.82
N PRO A 36 -2.64 -13.85 24.12
CA PRO A 36 -3.84 -13.47 24.84
C PRO A 36 -4.54 -12.30 24.12
N PRO A 37 -5.88 -12.26 24.12
CA PRO A 37 -6.61 -11.19 23.43
C PRO A 37 -6.20 -9.84 24.02
N THR A 38 -5.69 -8.96 23.16
CA THR A 38 -5.35 -7.59 23.56
C THR A 38 -6.62 -6.86 23.98
N LEU A 39 -6.71 -6.47 25.25
CA LEU A 39 -7.84 -5.69 25.76
C LEU A 39 -7.86 -4.32 25.08
N ARG A 40 -9.00 -3.97 24.48
CA ARG A 40 -9.19 -2.68 23.79
C ARG A 40 -10.11 -1.77 24.59
N TYR A 41 -9.81 -0.47 24.59
CA TYR A 41 -10.71 0.54 25.14
C TYR A 41 -11.85 0.80 24.15
N TYR A 42 -13.08 0.55 24.60
CA TYR A 42 -14.26 0.60 23.75
C TYR A 42 -14.97 1.97 23.80
N ILE A 43 -15.25 2.53 22.63
CA ILE A 43 -15.95 3.80 22.42
C ILE A 43 -17.14 3.55 21.48
N ALA A 44 -18.35 3.51 22.05
CA ALA A 44 -19.58 3.30 21.27
C ALA A 44 -19.80 4.39 20.21
N TYR A 45 -19.50 5.65 20.54
CA TYR A 45 -19.65 6.78 19.63
C TYR A 45 -18.61 7.87 19.90
N GLN A 46 -17.81 8.18 18.88
CA GLN A 46 -16.80 9.23 18.95
C GLN A 46 -17.27 10.50 18.22
N ARG A 47 -17.43 11.58 18.99
CA ARG A 47 -17.56 12.93 18.43
C ARG A 47 -16.18 13.46 18.10
N CYS A 48 -15.98 13.91 16.87
CA CYS A 48 -14.66 14.32 16.43
C CYS A 48 -14.38 15.77 16.83
N PRO A 49 -13.17 16.09 17.33
CA PRO A 49 -12.86 17.43 17.80
C PRO A 49 -13.02 18.46 16.67
N ARG A 50 -13.62 19.61 16.99
CA ARG A 50 -13.75 20.74 16.04
C ARG A 50 -12.52 21.64 16.00
N VAL A 51 -11.61 21.45 16.94
CA VAL A 51 -10.44 22.31 17.17
C VAL A 51 -9.19 21.49 16.95
N HIS A 52 -8.20 22.12 16.30
CA HIS A 52 -6.87 21.56 16.12
C HIS A 52 -6.20 21.28 17.47
N SER A 53 -5.71 20.05 17.67
CA SER A 53 -4.96 19.65 18.87
C SER A 53 -3.49 20.03 18.73
N ALA A 54 -3.05 21.03 19.48
CA ALA A 54 -1.63 21.39 19.56
C ALA A 54 -0.75 20.24 20.07
N LYS A 55 -1.30 19.30 20.85
CA LYS A 55 -0.56 18.13 21.35
C LYS A 55 -0.60 16.93 20.39
N GLY A 56 -1.45 16.98 19.37
CA GLY A 56 -1.75 15.82 18.53
C GLY A 56 -2.75 14.84 19.15
N TYR A 57 -2.80 13.64 18.58
CA TYR A 57 -3.65 12.52 19.03
C TYR A 57 -2.82 11.25 19.12
N LEU A 58 -2.95 10.55 20.23
CA LEU A 58 -2.42 9.21 20.45
C LEU A 58 -3.58 8.29 20.79
N LEU A 59 -3.90 7.38 19.87
CA LEU A 59 -5.06 6.49 19.92
C LEU A 59 -4.63 5.01 19.83
N PRO A 60 -4.06 4.44 20.90
CA PRO A 60 -3.60 3.06 20.92
C PRO A 60 -4.69 2.13 21.48
N TYR A 61 -4.83 0.93 20.91
CA TYR A 61 -5.69 -0.13 21.43
C TYR A 61 -7.15 0.30 21.64
N ILE A 62 -7.69 1.14 20.77
CA ILE A 62 -9.09 1.59 20.86
C ILE A 62 -9.98 0.83 19.87
N GLN A 63 -11.25 0.67 20.24
CA GLN A 63 -12.31 0.28 19.33
C GLN A 63 -13.34 1.40 19.28
N ILE A 64 -13.54 2.01 18.11
CA ILE A 64 -14.58 3.01 17.86
C ILE A 64 -15.65 2.38 16.98
N ASP A 65 -16.84 2.18 17.53
CA ASP A 65 -17.96 1.55 16.80
C ASP A 65 -18.68 2.50 15.86
N ARG A 66 -18.66 3.80 16.16
CA ARG A 66 -19.29 4.81 15.31
C ARG A 66 -18.58 6.15 15.43
N LEU A 67 -18.29 6.75 14.29
CA LEU A 67 -17.81 8.12 14.19
C LEU A 67 -18.97 9.09 13.92
N GLN A 68 -18.81 10.34 14.35
CA GLN A 68 -19.56 11.46 13.78
C GLN A 68 -19.30 11.54 12.26
N ASN A 69 -20.31 11.91 11.47
CA ASN A 69 -20.15 12.14 10.03
C ASN A 69 -20.36 13.65 9.70
N PRO A 70 -19.37 14.34 9.09
CA PRO A 70 -17.99 13.91 8.90
C PRO A 70 -17.20 13.89 10.22
N CYS A 71 -16.10 13.14 10.26
CA CYS A 71 -15.16 13.09 11.37
C CYS A 71 -13.82 13.66 10.96
N MET A 72 -13.26 14.55 11.79
CA MET A 72 -11.93 15.11 11.58
C MET A 72 -11.08 15.03 12.84
N PHE A 73 -9.89 14.47 12.71
CA PHE A 73 -8.80 14.62 13.67
C PHE A 73 -7.76 15.55 13.04
N SER A 74 -7.52 16.70 13.67
CA SER A 74 -6.48 17.64 13.24
C SER A 74 -5.56 18.00 14.39
N GLY A 75 -4.26 17.76 14.26
CA GLY A 75 -3.31 18.04 15.34
C GLY A 75 -1.85 18.07 14.88
N GLU A 76 -0.93 18.37 15.78
CA GLU A 76 0.51 18.41 15.45
C GLU A 76 1.06 17.05 14.99
N SER A 77 0.60 15.97 15.63
CA SER A 77 0.84 14.58 15.24
C SER A 77 -0.44 13.75 15.40
N ILE A 78 -0.60 12.69 14.61
CA ILE A 78 -1.65 11.68 14.81
C ILE A 78 -0.99 10.30 14.78
N THR A 79 -1.12 9.56 15.87
CA THR A 79 -0.67 8.17 15.97
C THR A 79 -1.86 7.31 16.38
N ILE A 80 -2.20 6.34 15.54
CA ILE A 80 -3.25 5.34 15.81
C ILE A 80 -2.59 3.97 15.70
N THR A 81 -2.68 3.16 16.74
CA THR A 81 -2.03 1.84 16.77
C THR A 81 -2.98 0.76 17.28
N ASP A 82 -2.93 -0.40 16.65
CA ASP A 82 -3.64 -1.61 17.07
C ASP A 82 -5.13 -1.38 17.37
N SER A 83 -5.76 -0.49 16.60
CA SER A 83 -7.13 -0.03 16.84
C SER A 83 -8.11 -0.55 15.80
N ILE A 84 -9.39 -0.62 16.16
CA ILE A 84 -10.51 -0.87 15.24
C ILE A 84 -11.33 0.40 15.15
N ILE A 85 -11.55 0.91 13.94
CA ILE A 85 -12.33 2.11 13.71
C ILE A 85 -13.37 1.80 12.65
N ASN A 86 -14.64 1.78 13.06
CA ASN A 86 -15.74 1.64 12.12
C ASN A 86 -15.97 2.98 11.40
N VAL A 87 -15.87 2.95 10.08
CA VAL A 87 -15.97 4.09 9.17
C VAL A 87 -17.16 3.94 8.19
N THR A 88 -18.18 3.18 8.57
CA THR A 88 -19.40 3.01 7.77
C THR A 88 -20.15 4.33 7.60
N ASN A 89 -20.48 4.67 6.35
CA ASN A 89 -21.24 5.87 5.96
C ASN A 89 -20.67 7.16 6.58
N THR A 90 -19.34 7.28 6.65
CA THR A 90 -18.68 8.47 7.19
C THR A 90 -17.43 8.83 6.40
N ASP A 91 -17.13 10.13 6.45
CA ASP A 91 -15.89 10.71 5.94
C ASP A 91 -14.93 10.93 7.11
N LEU A 92 -13.86 10.14 7.20
CA LEU A 92 -12.79 10.27 8.18
C LEU A 92 -11.62 11.08 7.59
N HIS A 93 -11.33 12.22 8.21
CA HIS A 93 -10.22 13.09 7.85
C HIS A 93 -9.15 13.08 8.95
N LEU A 94 -7.91 12.75 8.59
CA LEU A 94 -6.74 12.87 9.46
C LEU A 94 -5.82 13.97 8.90
N VAL A 95 -5.58 15.04 9.66
CA VAL A 95 -4.83 16.22 9.20
C VAL A 95 -3.73 16.58 10.19
N SER A 96 -2.46 16.37 9.84
CA SER A 96 -1.36 16.57 10.78
C SER A 96 0.00 16.65 10.09
N LYS A 97 1.03 17.26 10.68
CA LYS A 97 2.37 17.20 10.08
C LYS A 97 2.90 15.78 9.97
N ASN A 98 2.62 14.96 10.98
CA ASN A 98 3.10 13.57 11.03
C ASN A 98 1.93 12.64 11.36
N ILE A 99 1.69 11.65 10.49
CA ILE A 99 0.68 10.62 10.69
C ILE A 99 1.33 9.25 10.69
N THR A 100 1.09 8.49 11.77
CA THR A 100 1.54 7.10 11.90
C THR A 100 0.34 6.20 12.19
N LEU A 101 0.06 5.26 11.29
CA LEU A 101 -0.99 4.24 11.45
C LEU A 101 -0.33 2.87 11.45
N ILE A 102 -0.43 2.12 12.55
CA ILE A 102 0.18 0.78 12.66
C ILE A 102 -0.84 -0.23 13.15
N GLY A 103 -1.02 -1.35 12.43
CA GLY A 103 -1.81 -2.47 12.94
C GLY A 103 -3.31 -2.18 13.09
N ASN A 104 -3.84 -1.15 12.42
CA ASN A 104 -5.24 -0.76 12.57
C ASN A 104 -6.15 -1.50 11.60
N LEU A 105 -7.40 -1.71 12.00
CA LEU A 105 -8.50 -2.12 11.12
C LEU A 105 -9.49 -0.96 10.97
N PHE A 106 -9.59 -0.44 9.76
CA PHE A 106 -10.64 0.48 9.33
C PHE A 106 -11.71 -0.33 8.59
N ASP A 107 -12.87 -0.47 9.21
CA ASP A 107 -13.93 -1.35 8.71
C ASP A 107 -15.22 -0.55 8.44
N GLY A 108 -15.80 -0.69 7.25
CA GLY A 108 -17.09 -0.09 6.96
C GLY A 108 -17.48 -0.04 5.49
N HIS A 109 -18.75 0.26 5.23
CA HIS A 109 -19.28 0.42 3.87
C HIS A 109 -19.51 1.89 3.52
N ASN A 110 -19.36 2.25 2.24
CA ASN A 110 -19.48 3.63 1.75
C ASN A 110 -18.58 4.59 2.55
N GLN A 111 -17.32 4.21 2.72
CA GLN A 111 -16.37 4.90 3.57
C GLN A 111 -15.45 5.81 2.74
N VAL A 112 -15.14 6.99 3.28
CA VAL A 112 -14.10 7.85 2.73
C VAL A 112 -13.06 8.15 3.80
N ILE A 113 -11.82 7.75 3.56
CA ILE A 113 -10.68 8.01 4.45
C ILE A 113 -9.72 8.93 3.73
N ARG A 114 -9.51 10.12 4.28
CA ARG A 114 -8.59 11.12 3.74
C ARG A 114 -7.52 11.47 4.75
N ILE A 115 -6.27 11.37 4.33
CA ILE A 115 -5.10 11.60 5.18
C ILE A 115 -4.27 12.73 4.55
N PHE A 116 -4.03 13.79 5.30
CA PHE A 116 -3.29 14.97 4.88
C PHE A 116 -2.12 15.21 5.84
N ALA A 117 -0.89 15.05 5.37
CA ALA A 117 0.29 15.19 6.23
C ALA A 117 1.59 15.41 5.50
N ASP A 118 2.54 16.06 6.15
CA ASP A 118 3.89 16.18 5.59
C ASP A 118 4.56 14.80 5.52
N ASN A 119 4.49 14.03 6.61
CA ASN A 119 5.05 12.68 6.68
C ASN A 119 3.98 11.67 7.07
N MET A 120 3.88 10.59 6.30
CA MET A 120 2.96 9.49 6.56
C MET A 120 3.71 8.16 6.63
N LYS A 121 3.45 7.42 7.71
CA LYS A 121 3.89 6.03 7.87
C LYS A 121 2.69 5.15 8.15
N LEU A 122 2.31 4.34 7.17
CA LEU A 122 1.21 3.39 7.30
C LEU A 122 1.77 1.99 7.18
N HIS A 123 1.68 1.22 8.26
CA HIS A 123 2.23 -0.13 8.33
C HIS A 123 1.20 -1.14 8.84
N ASN A 124 1.03 -2.24 8.13
CA ASN A 124 0.20 -3.36 8.58
C ASN A 124 -1.25 -2.95 8.93
N ASN A 125 -1.83 -1.99 8.21
CA ASN A 125 -3.24 -1.60 8.39
C ASN A 125 -4.14 -2.39 7.45
N GLN A 126 -5.38 -2.62 7.86
CA GLN A 126 -6.43 -3.23 7.06
C GLN A 126 -7.53 -2.21 6.81
N PHE A 127 -7.88 -2.01 5.54
CA PHE A 127 -8.98 -1.17 5.09
C PHE A 127 -10.02 -2.07 4.42
N VAL A 128 -11.06 -2.41 5.15
CA VAL A 128 -12.09 -3.39 4.75
C VAL A 128 -13.40 -2.66 4.50
N GLY A 129 -14.06 -2.93 3.37
CA GLY A 129 -15.30 -2.24 3.04
C GLY A 129 -15.71 -2.26 1.57
N GLN A 130 -17.00 -2.11 1.29
CA GLN A 130 -17.49 -1.86 -0.08
C GLN A 130 -17.59 -0.36 -0.36
N ASN A 131 -17.45 0.04 -1.63
CA ASN A 131 -17.54 1.43 -2.10
C ASN A 131 -16.65 2.39 -1.30
N ARG A 132 -15.35 2.15 -1.35
CA ARG A 132 -14.38 2.88 -0.52
C ARG A 132 -13.58 3.88 -1.33
N THR A 133 -13.35 5.04 -0.76
CA THR A 133 -12.34 6.00 -1.24
C THR A 133 -11.27 6.16 -0.18
N TYR A 134 -10.04 5.83 -0.54
CA TYR A 134 -8.85 6.09 0.26
C TYR A 134 -8.02 7.15 -0.46
N GLU A 135 -7.66 8.21 0.26
CA GLU A 135 -6.91 9.33 -0.28
C GLU A 135 -5.82 9.75 0.70
N ALA A 136 -4.56 9.77 0.24
CA ALA A 136 -3.41 10.20 1.03
C ALA A 136 -2.65 11.29 0.28
N VAL A 137 -2.55 12.47 0.89
CA VAL A 137 -1.95 13.66 0.27
C VAL A 137 -0.89 14.25 1.20
N GLY A 138 0.36 14.35 0.72
CA GLY A 138 1.47 14.68 1.59
C GLY A 138 2.79 15.05 0.93
N VAL A 139 3.87 15.06 1.73
CA VAL A 139 5.23 15.27 1.22
C VAL A 139 5.96 13.93 1.05
N ASN A 140 5.98 13.13 2.11
CA ASN A 140 6.60 11.81 2.14
C ASN A 140 5.57 10.77 2.59
N ILE A 141 5.19 9.87 1.70
CA ILE A 141 4.18 8.84 1.98
C ILE A 141 4.84 7.47 1.90
N TYR A 142 4.88 6.76 3.03
CA TYR A 142 5.37 5.39 3.12
C TYR A 142 4.26 4.43 3.53
N LEU A 143 3.90 3.53 2.62
CA LEU A 143 2.85 2.53 2.78
C LEU A 143 3.47 1.14 2.72
N SER A 144 3.38 0.37 3.81
CA SER A 144 3.97 -0.97 3.85
C SER A 144 3.04 -2.01 4.48
N HIS A 145 2.92 -3.18 3.86
CA HIS A 145 2.14 -4.30 4.38
C HIS A 145 0.67 -3.97 4.66
N ASN A 146 0.09 -2.96 4.02
CA ASN A 146 -1.32 -2.62 4.20
C ASN A 146 -2.19 -3.50 3.31
N SER A 147 -3.37 -3.88 3.82
CA SER A 147 -4.36 -4.63 3.07
C SER A 147 -5.59 -3.78 2.81
N HIS A 148 -6.07 -3.84 1.57
CA HIS A 148 -7.15 -3.03 1.04
C HIS A 148 -8.19 -3.97 0.43
N LYS A 149 -9.26 -4.31 1.17
CA LYS A 149 -10.24 -5.33 0.77
C LYS A 149 -11.62 -4.71 0.54
N GLY A 150 -12.18 -4.89 -0.66
CA GLY A 150 -13.47 -4.30 -1.01
C GLY A 150 -13.85 -4.47 -2.47
N HIS A 151 -15.13 -4.59 -2.79
CA HIS A 151 -15.59 -4.79 -4.17
C HIS A 151 -15.21 -3.63 -5.10
N THR A 152 -15.67 -2.42 -4.78
CA THR A 152 -15.36 -1.19 -5.52
C THR A 152 -14.48 -0.29 -4.67
N SER A 153 -13.35 0.16 -5.21
CA SER A 153 -12.41 1.00 -4.49
C SER A 153 -11.65 1.99 -5.34
N THR A 154 -11.54 3.21 -4.80
CA THR A 154 -10.66 4.26 -5.30
C THR A 154 -9.54 4.45 -4.30
N PHE A 155 -8.30 4.32 -4.76
CA PHE A 155 -7.08 4.50 -4.00
C PHE A 155 -6.25 5.59 -4.67
N LYS A 156 -6.12 6.73 -3.99
CA LYS A 156 -5.41 7.91 -4.49
C LYS A 156 -4.30 8.31 -3.55
N VAL A 157 -3.09 8.49 -4.08
CA VAL A 157 -1.93 8.95 -3.32
C VAL A 157 -1.22 10.06 -4.08
N THR A 158 -1.10 11.24 -3.49
CA THR A 158 -0.45 12.40 -4.11
C THR A 158 0.64 12.95 -3.19
N ALA A 159 1.90 12.87 -3.61
CA ALA A 159 3.04 13.42 -2.88
C ALA A 159 4.29 13.50 -3.76
N PRO A 160 5.26 14.39 -3.51
CA PRO A 160 6.56 14.35 -4.18
C PRO A 160 7.28 13.00 -4.07
N TYR A 161 7.12 12.30 -2.93
CA TYR A 161 7.70 10.98 -2.71
C TYR A 161 6.66 10.00 -2.18
N ILE A 162 6.44 8.94 -2.95
CA ILE A 162 5.55 7.85 -2.61
C ILE A 162 6.36 6.55 -2.64
N LYS A 163 6.28 5.78 -1.56
CA LYS A 163 6.86 4.45 -1.48
C LYS A 163 5.84 3.44 -0.97
N GLU A 164 5.53 2.46 -1.80
CA GLU A 164 4.65 1.32 -1.52
C GLU A 164 5.47 0.03 -1.45
N VAL A 165 5.32 -0.74 -0.38
CA VAL A 165 6.04 -2.01 -0.19
C VAL A 165 5.10 -3.09 0.33
N THR A 166 4.91 -4.16 -0.43
CA THR A 166 4.16 -5.35 0.03
C THR A 166 2.71 -5.03 0.43
N ASN A 167 2.08 -4.04 -0.20
CA ASN A 167 0.66 -3.76 0.01
C ASN A 167 -0.19 -4.75 -0.81
N MET A 168 -1.36 -5.10 -0.30
CA MET A 168 -2.29 -6.03 -0.93
C MET A 168 -3.64 -5.37 -1.18
N HIS A 169 -4.16 -5.47 -2.40
CA HIS A 169 -5.44 -4.91 -2.79
C HIS A 169 -6.33 -6.00 -3.40
N VAL A 170 -7.53 -6.17 -2.88
CA VAL A 170 -8.47 -7.22 -3.26
C VAL A 170 -9.83 -6.60 -3.54
N GLY A 171 -10.35 -6.77 -4.76
CA GLY A 171 -11.58 -6.13 -5.23
C GLY A 171 -11.83 -6.28 -6.73
N ASN A 172 -13.06 -6.09 -7.20
CA ASN A 172 -13.42 -6.28 -8.60
C ASN A 172 -13.46 -5.00 -9.43
N ASP A 173 -13.54 -3.83 -8.80
CA ASP A 173 -13.47 -2.55 -9.50
C ASP A 173 -12.48 -1.68 -8.74
N GLN A 174 -11.25 -1.63 -9.23
CA GLN A 174 -10.16 -0.99 -8.52
C GLN A 174 -9.55 0.14 -9.34
N TYR A 175 -9.54 1.34 -8.76
CA TYR A 175 -8.93 2.52 -9.36
C TYR A 175 -7.77 2.98 -8.47
N HIS A 176 -6.54 2.78 -8.94
CA HIS A 176 -5.32 3.16 -8.26
C HIS A 176 -4.68 4.32 -9.01
N ASN A 177 -4.47 5.43 -8.31
CA ASN A 177 -3.85 6.61 -8.87
C ASN A 177 -2.77 7.13 -7.92
N LEU A 178 -1.51 7.04 -8.35
CA LEU A 178 -0.35 7.54 -7.63
C LEU A 178 0.27 8.69 -8.42
N THR A 179 0.41 9.84 -7.77
CA THR A 179 0.83 11.08 -8.42
C THR A 179 1.99 11.73 -7.66
N GLY A 180 3.17 11.67 -8.26
CA GLY A 180 4.40 12.35 -7.88
C GLY A 180 4.49 13.75 -8.46
N VAL A 181 4.16 14.77 -7.66
CA VAL A 181 4.06 16.17 -8.11
C VAL A 181 4.65 17.16 -7.11
N ALA A 182 4.87 18.39 -7.57
CA ALA A 182 5.29 19.49 -6.73
C ALA A 182 4.24 19.84 -5.67
N LEU A 183 4.68 20.31 -4.50
CA LEU A 183 3.78 20.74 -3.42
C LEU A 183 2.80 21.86 -3.84
N SER A 184 3.21 22.73 -4.78
CA SER A 184 2.34 23.77 -5.33
C SER A 184 1.18 23.19 -6.15
N GLU A 185 1.40 22.08 -6.85
CA GLU A 185 0.35 21.38 -7.60
C GLU A 185 -0.63 20.72 -6.63
N ILE A 186 -0.12 20.07 -5.58
CA ILE A 186 -0.94 19.49 -4.49
C ILE A 186 -1.83 20.57 -3.85
N ARG A 187 -1.25 21.74 -3.57
CA ARG A 187 -1.99 22.88 -3.01
C ARG A 187 -3.13 23.32 -3.92
N ASN A 188 -2.88 23.35 -5.23
CA ASN A 188 -3.85 23.82 -6.22
C ASN A 188 -4.91 22.76 -6.56
N GLU A 189 -4.66 21.47 -6.25
CA GLU A 189 -5.62 20.38 -6.42
C GLU A 189 -6.75 20.44 -5.39
N TYR A 190 -6.49 20.96 -4.18
CA TYR A 190 -7.47 21.06 -3.09
C TYR A 190 -7.56 22.46 -2.47
N PRO A 191 -7.89 23.51 -3.27
CA PRO A 191 -7.90 24.89 -2.79
C PRO A 191 -8.91 25.10 -1.64
N GLU A 192 -10.02 24.37 -1.63
CA GLU A 192 -11.06 24.43 -0.60
C GLU A 192 -10.62 23.85 0.76
N LYS A 193 -9.54 23.07 0.78
CA LYS A 193 -8.95 22.50 2.01
C LYS A 193 -7.73 23.28 2.49
N LEU A 194 -7.30 24.31 1.77
CA LEU A 194 -6.09 25.07 2.08
C LEU A 194 -6.07 25.61 3.52
N TRP A 195 -7.21 26.12 4.01
CA TRP A 195 -7.32 26.64 5.37
C TRP A 195 -7.06 25.56 6.44
N LEU A 196 -7.42 24.29 6.18
CA LEU A 196 -7.12 23.17 7.08
C LEU A 196 -5.63 22.90 7.11
N TYR A 197 -4.99 22.91 5.95
CA TYR A 197 -3.57 22.67 5.82
C TYR A 197 -2.75 23.78 6.48
N GLN A 198 -3.16 25.04 6.30
CA GLN A 198 -2.56 26.20 6.96
C GLN A 198 -2.69 26.09 8.48
N ARG A 199 -3.88 25.75 8.98
CA ARG A 199 -4.14 25.58 10.41
C ARG A 199 -3.29 24.47 11.03
N ALA A 200 -3.09 23.38 10.31
CA ALA A 200 -2.22 22.27 10.73
C ALA A 200 -0.72 22.56 10.49
N GLY A 201 -0.39 23.70 9.89
CA GLY A 201 0.98 24.11 9.59
C GLY A 201 1.69 23.18 8.59
N LEU A 202 0.94 22.56 7.67
CA LEU A 202 1.50 21.67 6.66
C LEU A 202 2.36 22.46 5.67
N VAL A 203 3.46 21.85 5.21
CA VAL A 203 4.37 22.50 4.26
C VAL A 203 3.68 22.77 2.93
N ILE A 204 2.79 21.88 2.49
CA ILE A 204 1.97 22.05 1.26
C ILE A 204 1.23 23.40 1.25
N ALA A 205 0.78 23.88 2.41
CA ALA A 205 0.01 25.10 2.55
C ALA A 205 0.83 26.38 2.38
N ASN A 206 2.13 26.31 2.67
CA ASN A 206 3.02 27.46 2.86
C ASN A 206 4.03 27.64 1.72
N THR A 207 3.75 27.04 0.55
CA THR A 207 4.66 27.03 -0.60
C THR A 207 4.74 28.39 -1.32
N GLY A 208 5.52 29.31 -0.76
CA GLY A 208 6.23 30.31 -1.56
C GLY A 208 7.56 29.71 -2.03
N ASN A 209 7.73 29.51 -3.33
CA ASN A 209 9.00 29.12 -3.98
C ASN A 209 9.77 27.94 -3.34
N VAL A 210 9.09 26.82 -3.03
CA VAL A 210 9.83 25.60 -2.68
C VAL A 210 10.30 24.93 -3.98
N HIS A 211 11.51 25.28 -4.40
CA HIS A 211 12.24 24.55 -5.45
C HIS A 211 12.63 23.17 -4.88
N TYR A 212 11.81 22.15 -5.13
CA TYR A 212 12.23 20.78 -4.89
C TYR A 212 13.30 20.42 -5.91
N GLN A 213 14.57 20.37 -5.46
CA GLN A 213 15.74 20.02 -6.29
C GLN A 213 15.78 18.54 -6.68
N LYS A 214 14.87 17.72 -6.15
CA LYS A 214 14.78 16.28 -6.39
C LYS A 214 13.58 16.00 -7.29
N GLU A 215 13.81 15.19 -8.30
CA GLU A 215 12.78 14.70 -9.22
C GLU A 215 11.73 13.87 -8.44
N PHE A 216 10.45 14.15 -8.65
CA PHE A 216 9.32 13.48 -7.96
C PHE A 216 9.35 11.97 -8.23
N SER A 217 9.09 11.16 -7.21
CA SER A 217 9.34 9.72 -7.27
C SER A 217 8.21 8.88 -6.72
N ILE A 218 7.86 7.83 -7.47
CA ILE A 218 7.04 6.70 -7.02
C ILE A 218 7.91 5.45 -7.04
N GLU A 219 7.94 4.72 -5.92
CA GLU A 219 8.54 3.39 -5.80
C GLU A 219 7.47 2.41 -5.31
N ARG A 220 7.20 1.35 -6.08
CA ARG A 220 6.27 0.28 -5.72
C ARG A 220 6.95 -1.07 -5.82
N ASP A 221 7.05 -1.76 -4.70
CA ASP A 221 7.78 -3.01 -4.58
C ASP A 221 6.93 -4.13 -3.97
N THR A 222 6.83 -5.25 -4.68
CA THR A 222 6.24 -6.50 -4.19
C THR A 222 4.77 -6.34 -3.76
N CYS A 223 4.01 -5.43 -4.38
CA CYS A 223 2.58 -5.27 -4.12
C CYS A 223 1.76 -6.33 -4.87
N MET A 224 0.59 -6.67 -4.31
CA MET A 224 -0.33 -7.65 -4.87
C MET A 224 -1.71 -7.07 -5.12
N TYR A 225 -2.27 -7.34 -6.29
CA TYR A 225 -3.56 -6.83 -6.74
C TYR A 225 -4.41 -7.95 -7.33
N THR A 226 -5.56 -8.21 -6.71
CA THR A 226 -6.43 -9.33 -7.08
C THR A 226 -7.86 -8.88 -7.35
N GLY A 227 -8.36 -9.24 -8.53
CA GLY A 227 -9.74 -9.14 -8.95
C GLY A 227 -9.89 -8.47 -10.31
N TYR A 228 -11.13 -8.23 -10.74
CA TYR A 228 -11.42 -7.72 -12.08
C TYR A 228 -11.21 -6.20 -12.19
N ASN A 229 -11.35 -5.66 -13.41
CA ASN A 229 -11.45 -4.23 -13.75
C ASN A 229 -10.49 -3.35 -12.93
N GLN A 230 -9.20 -3.54 -13.17
CA GLN A 230 -8.16 -2.82 -12.46
C GLN A 230 -7.62 -1.68 -13.32
N ASN A 231 -7.56 -0.48 -12.78
CA ASN A 231 -6.95 0.67 -13.45
C ASN A 231 -5.86 1.26 -12.56
N HIS A 232 -4.61 1.16 -12.99
CA HIS A 232 -3.42 1.62 -12.31
C HIS A 232 -2.80 2.77 -13.11
N ASN A 233 -2.77 3.96 -12.51
CA ASN A 233 -2.11 5.12 -13.08
C ASN A 233 -1.02 5.60 -12.14
N LEU A 234 0.22 5.67 -12.64
CA LEU A 234 1.38 6.17 -11.92
C LEU A 234 1.96 7.33 -12.72
N TYR A 235 1.98 8.51 -12.13
CA TYR A 235 2.50 9.71 -12.78
C TYR A 235 3.56 10.36 -11.90
N ALA A 236 4.82 10.33 -12.30
CA ALA A 236 5.91 11.01 -11.59
C ALA A 236 7.13 11.20 -12.50
N THR A 237 8.07 12.07 -12.15
CA THR A 237 9.33 12.18 -12.91
C THR A 237 10.10 10.85 -12.93
N ASN A 238 10.14 10.17 -11.78
CA ASN A 238 10.71 8.84 -11.62
C ASN A 238 9.62 7.86 -11.16
N VAL A 239 9.44 6.77 -11.91
CA VAL A 239 8.55 5.67 -11.52
C VAL A 239 9.37 4.39 -11.50
N LYS A 240 9.38 3.70 -10.36
CA LYS A 240 10.05 2.41 -10.19
C LYS A 240 9.06 1.38 -9.69
N GLU A 241 8.88 0.33 -10.47
CA GLU A 241 8.09 -0.83 -10.10
C GLU A 241 8.94 -2.10 -10.12
N HIS A 242 8.77 -2.91 -9.09
CA HIS A 242 9.52 -4.15 -8.92
C HIS A 242 8.65 -5.25 -8.30
N LYS A 243 8.63 -6.43 -8.94
CA LYS A 243 8.01 -7.67 -8.42
C LYS A 243 6.53 -7.55 -8.02
N ASN A 244 5.77 -6.68 -8.69
CA ASN A 244 4.34 -6.55 -8.41
C ASN A 244 3.56 -7.70 -9.07
N PHE A 245 2.50 -8.16 -8.41
CA PHE A 245 1.68 -9.27 -8.88
C PHE A 245 0.23 -8.81 -9.11
N PHE A 246 -0.26 -8.96 -10.33
CA PHE A 246 -1.59 -8.54 -10.75
C PHE A 246 -2.37 -9.72 -11.32
N THR A 247 -3.57 -9.97 -10.81
CA THR A 247 -4.42 -11.07 -11.27
C THR A 247 -5.86 -10.63 -11.51
N GLY A 248 -6.46 -11.10 -12.61
CA GLY A 248 -7.86 -10.88 -12.98
C GLY A 248 -8.00 -10.32 -14.39
N GLU A 249 -9.22 -10.15 -14.87
CA GLU A 249 -9.46 -9.64 -16.23
C GLU A 249 -9.60 -8.11 -16.26
N ASN A 250 -9.43 -7.53 -17.46
CA ASN A 250 -9.57 -6.10 -17.74
C ASN A 250 -8.64 -5.22 -16.91
N GLN A 251 -7.34 -5.51 -16.98
CA GLN A 251 -6.33 -4.72 -16.29
C GLN A 251 -5.81 -3.59 -17.20
N ILE A 252 -5.67 -2.39 -16.67
CA ILE A 252 -5.10 -1.24 -17.37
C ILE A 252 -4.00 -0.64 -16.51
N HIS A 253 -2.79 -0.59 -17.04
CA HIS A 253 -1.59 -0.09 -16.37
C HIS A 253 -0.98 1.04 -17.19
N ARG A 254 -0.84 2.20 -16.57
CA ARG A 254 -0.32 3.41 -17.20
C ARG A 254 0.70 4.08 -16.30
N GLU A 255 1.95 4.01 -16.70
CA GLU A 255 3.06 4.68 -16.04
C GLU A 255 3.52 5.83 -16.94
N THR A 256 3.68 7.01 -16.36
CA THR A 256 4.13 8.20 -17.08
C THR A 256 5.21 8.90 -16.28
N GLY A 257 6.33 9.17 -16.94
CA GLY A 257 7.51 9.77 -16.32
C GLY A 257 8.72 9.88 -17.23
N LYS A 258 9.71 10.64 -16.78
CA LYS A 258 10.99 10.80 -17.48
C LYS A 258 11.83 9.53 -17.36
N ASN A 259 11.87 8.94 -16.17
CA ASN A 259 12.57 7.69 -15.90
C ASN A 259 11.57 6.69 -15.33
N VAL A 260 11.02 5.84 -16.20
CA VAL A 260 10.11 4.76 -15.80
C VAL A 260 10.87 3.44 -15.90
N THR A 261 10.88 2.67 -14.82
CA THR A 261 11.51 1.35 -14.77
C THR A 261 10.55 0.36 -14.12
N THR A 262 10.20 -0.67 -14.88
CA THR A 262 9.32 -1.75 -14.43
C THR A 262 10.07 -3.06 -14.58
N THR A 263 10.19 -3.83 -13.50
CA THR A 263 11.00 -5.06 -13.46
C THR A 263 10.27 -6.18 -12.73
N MET A 264 10.23 -7.37 -13.33
CA MET A 264 9.64 -8.57 -12.72
C MET A 264 8.17 -8.42 -12.29
N ASN A 265 7.42 -7.49 -12.88
CA ASN A 265 5.98 -7.44 -12.67
C ASN A 265 5.33 -8.64 -13.37
N TRP A 266 4.35 -9.24 -12.72
CA TRP A 266 3.64 -10.42 -13.17
C TRP A 266 2.17 -10.09 -13.34
N TYR A 267 1.62 -10.47 -14.49
CA TYR A 267 0.24 -10.18 -14.82
C TYR A 267 -0.44 -11.46 -15.31
N VAL A 268 -1.57 -11.81 -14.68
CA VAL A 268 -2.40 -12.98 -15.03
C VAL A 268 -3.77 -12.49 -15.46
N GLY A 269 -4.14 -12.71 -16.72
CA GLY A 269 -5.39 -12.24 -17.35
C GLY A 269 -5.18 -11.14 -18.40
N ASP A 270 -6.28 -10.68 -19.00
CA ASP A 270 -6.26 -9.64 -20.04
C ASP A 270 -5.75 -8.30 -19.49
N LYS A 271 -4.82 -7.67 -20.21
CA LYS A 271 -4.23 -6.39 -19.82
C LYS A 271 -3.91 -5.45 -20.98
N ILE A 272 -3.90 -4.17 -20.65
CA ILE A 272 -3.27 -3.08 -21.41
C ILE A 272 -2.19 -2.48 -20.51
N HIS A 273 -0.95 -2.44 -20.96
CA HIS A 273 0.17 -1.84 -20.22
C HIS A 273 0.92 -0.87 -21.12
N THR A 274 1.00 0.39 -20.68
CA THR A 274 1.60 1.48 -21.44
C THR A 274 2.54 2.30 -20.58
N ILE A 275 3.74 2.54 -21.07
CA ILE A 275 4.70 3.47 -20.45
C ILE A 275 4.84 4.67 -21.38
N ASN A 276 4.54 5.86 -20.87
CA ASN A 276 4.51 7.11 -21.63
C ASN A 276 3.63 7.02 -22.91
N GLY A 277 2.51 6.31 -22.80
CA GLY A 277 1.57 6.10 -23.92
C GLY A 277 2.05 5.11 -24.99
N VAL A 278 3.19 4.44 -24.78
CA VAL A 278 3.70 3.40 -25.67
C VAL A 278 3.41 2.04 -25.06
N ASP A 279 2.75 1.17 -25.82
CA ASP A 279 2.46 -0.21 -25.42
C ASP A 279 3.74 -0.95 -25.03
N LYS A 280 3.68 -1.70 -23.92
CA LYS A 280 4.79 -2.50 -23.44
C LYS A 280 4.50 -3.99 -23.58
N PRO A 281 5.33 -4.72 -24.35
CA PRO A 281 5.29 -6.17 -24.32
C PRO A 281 5.84 -6.60 -22.96
N ASP A 282 4.99 -7.20 -22.16
CA ASP A 282 5.40 -7.83 -20.92
C ASP A 282 5.50 -9.33 -21.13
N ASP A 283 6.35 -9.97 -20.33
CA ASP A 283 6.34 -11.41 -20.22
C ASP A 283 5.00 -11.86 -19.59
N THR A 284 4.11 -12.38 -20.43
CA THR A 284 2.90 -13.10 -20.01
C THR A 284 3.28 -14.54 -19.75
N TRP A 285 2.97 -15.04 -18.55
CA TRP A 285 3.19 -16.44 -18.14
C TRP A 285 1.86 -17.14 -17.94
#